data_AF-A0ABD2KM30-F1
#
_entry.id   AF-A0ABD2KM30-F1
#
_cell.length_a   1.000
_cell.length_b   1.000
_cell.length_c   1.000
_cell.angle_alpha   90.00
_cell.angle_beta   90.00
_cell.angle_gamma   90.00
#
_symmetry.space_group_name_H-M   'P 1'
#
loop_
_entity.id
_entity.type
_entity.pdbx_description
1 polymer ?
#
loop_
_entity_poly.entity_id
_entity_poly.type
_entity_poly.pdbx_seq_one_letter_code
_entity_poly.pdbx_strand_id
1 'polypeptide(L)'
;MTFISEIVDQSVKWMHEMDKMESRTSPTNNAIGVCRFAPDLNEWHIRQLFSQCGTICAVTEFPKAFRVEFAAKRMAAFAIWSMNGKYWPNTPRRIICDWWKWKNDKTENHSPVGRFTPNPFENQRQGKQQLTPNSSTDSAPIGQLVPNGQLVPNGQLVPNGVPNGQLVPSGQLMSIPPPMVQNDQQKLTNDEHQKDNNKTNGEILILPLTNRSVLPFPASPFDCLSTSESENEMANDEPTEAAKLAEEFATKNLTMKERMEAILKMISGRSGEEGAEKQGEEEEEEEKMVEGELEEEREEEEKEKEEEEEELEETEEEKEEEEEKKRRKRKKEIGGISKNWKFH
;
A
#
# COMPACT_ATOMS: atom_id res chain seq x y z
N MET A 1 -7.64 -21.62 -18.98
CA MET A 1 -6.23 -21.37 -18.60
C MET A 1 -5.88 -19.87 -18.59
N THR A 2 -6.40 -19.05 -19.49
CA THR A 2 -6.10 -17.60 -19.57
C THR A 2 -6.31 -16.81 -18.27
N PHE A 3 -7.40 -17.06 -17.54
CA PHE A 3 -7.69 -16.37 -16.26
C PHE A 3 -6.66 -16.67 -15.15
N ILE A 4 -6.13 -17.90 -15.10
CA ILE A 4 -5.14 -18.28 -14.07
C ILE A 4 -3.79 -17.62 -14.38
N SER A 5 -3.39 -17.62 -15.65
CA SER A 5 -2.19 -16.94 -16.13
C SER A 5 -2.22 -15.44 -15.80
N GLU A 6 -3.35 -14.75 -16.03
CA GLU A 6 -3.48 -13.33 -15.69
C GLU A 6 -3.36 -13.06 -14.17
N ILE A 7 -3.91 -13.94 -13.32
CA ILE A 7 -3.78 -13.82 -11.86
C ILE A 7 -2.32 -14.00 -11.42
N VAL A 8 -1.62 -14.97 -12.02
CA VAL A 8 -0.20 -15.23 -11.72
C VAL A 8 0.64 -14.03 -12.12
N ASP A 9 0.46 -13.49 -13.33
CA ASP A 9 1.21 -12.33 -13.82
C ASP A 9 0.97 -11.08 -12.95
N GLN A 10 -0.28 -10.84 -12.56
CA GLN A 10 -0.61 -9.74 -11.64
C GLN A 10 0.06 -9.94 -10.28
N SER A 11 0.09 -11.18 -9.78
CA SER A 11 0.72 -11.50 -8.50
C SER A 11 2.24 -11.31 -8.55
N VAL A 12 2.90 -11.75 -9.64
CA VAL A 12 4.35 -11.54 -9.86
C VAL A 12 4.68 -10.06 -9.90
N LYS A 13 3.91 -9.28 -10.67
CA LYS A 13 4.08 -7.84 -10.75
C LYS A 13 3.91 -7.15 -9.39
N TRP A 14 2.94 -7.60 -8.60
CA TRP A 14 2.74 -7.07 -7.24
C TRP A 14 3.91 -7.41 -6.32
N MET A 15 4.44 -8.63 -6.40
CA MET A 15 5.61 -9.03 -5.61
C MET A 15 6.83 -8.17 -5.97
N HIS A 16 7.10 -7.96 -7.26
CA HIS A 16 8.22 -7.15 -7.70
C HIS A 16 8.13 -5.67 -7.24
N GLU A 17 6.94 -5.07 -7.33
CA GLU A 17 6.72 -3.72 -6.80
C GLU A 17 6.86 -3.66 -5.27
N MET A 18 6.48 -4.72 -4.57
CA MET A 18 6.68 -4.83 -3.12
C MET A 18 8.17 -4.90 -2.75
N ASP A 19 8.95 -5.71 -3.46
CA ASP A 19 10.40 -5.84 -3.24
C ASP A 19 11.10 -4.52 -3.54
N LYS A 20 10.68 -3.83 -4.61
CA LYS A 20 11.13 -2.47 -4.94
C LYS A 20 10.77 -1.44 -3.87
N MET A 21 9.63 -1.61 -3.19
CA MET A 21 9.25 -0.74 -2.07
C MET A 21 10.06 -1.04 -0.81
N GLU A 22 10.33 -2.31 -0.55
CA GLU A 22 11.14 -2.78 0.57
C GLU A 22 12.61 -2.32 0.44
N SER A 23 13.19 -2.36 -0.75
CA SER A 23 14.59 -1.96 -0.99
C SER A 23 14.87 -0.46 -0.78
N ARG A 24 13.85 0.41 -0.73
CA ARG A 24 14.00 1.86 -0.56
C ARG A 24 14.45 2.31 0.82
N THR A 25 14.47 1.42 1.81
CA THR A 25 14.86 1.76 3.18
C THR A 25 15.75 0.70 3.82
N SER A 26 16.39 1.06 4.93
CA SER A 26 17.23 0.16 5.73
C SER A 26 16.46 -1.12 6.10
N PRO A 27 17.11 -2.31 6.13
CA PRO A 27 16.47 -3.55 6.59
C PRO A 27 15.90 -3.46 8.01
N THR A 28 16.43 -2.55 8.84
CA THR A 28 15.96 -2.33 10.21
C THR A 28 14.78 -1.36 10.33
N ASN A 29 14.40 -0.67 9.25
CA ASN A 29 13.32 0.30 9.28
C ASN A 29 11.97 -0.37 8.94
N ASN A 30 11.22 -0.66 9.98
CA ASN A 30 9.86 -1.20 9.95
C ASN A 30 8.79 -0.13 10.19
N ALA A 31 9.15 1.16 10.13
CA ALA A 31 8.25 2.26 10.44
C ALA A 31 7.86 3.07 9.20
N ILE A 32 6.57 3.40 9.11
CA ILE A 32 6.01 4.25 8.05
C ILE A 32 5.53 5.56 8.64
N GLY A 33 5.61 6.62 7.84
CA GLY A 33 4.95 7.89 8.10
C GLY A 33 3.62 7.95 7.37
N VAL A 34 2.59 8.40 8.09
CA VAL A 34 1.27 8.68 7.52
C VAL A 34 0.98 10.16 7.72
N CYS A 35 0.79 10.93 6.65
CA CYS A 35 0.42 12.34 6.75
C CYS A 35 -0.91 12.49 7.49
N ARG A 36 -0.97 13.40 8.47
CA ARG A 36 -2.23 13.75 9.11
C ARG A 36 -3.00 14.68 8.19
N PHE A 37 -4.12 14.19 7.66
CA PHE A 37 -4.98 14.97 6.78
C PHE A 37 -6.24 15.46 7.49
N ALA A 38 -6.57 14.99 8.69
CA ALA A 38 -7.73 15.45 9.46
C ALA A 38 -7.38 15.61 10.96
N PRO A 39 -7.88 16.68 11.64
CA PRO A 39 -7.57 16.95 13.04
C PRO A 39 -8.21 15.95 14.00
N ASP A 40 -9.36 15.41 13.64
CA ASP A 40 -10.13 14.37 14.35
C ASP A 40 -9.52 12.96 14.21
N LEU A 41 -8.55 12.80 13.31
CA LEU A 41 -7.83 11.54 13.19
C LEU A 41 -6.99 11.29 14.45
N ASN A 42 -7.25 10.15 15.10
CA ASN A 42 -6.55 9.71 16.30
C ASN A 42 -5.83 8.37 16.04
N GLU A 43 -5.03 7.93 17.01
CA GLU A 43 -4.30 6.66 16.96
C GLU A 43 -5.21 5.45 16.66
N TRP A 44 -6.41 5.41 17.24
CA TRP A 44 -7.33 4.28 17.07
C TRP A 44 -7.77 4.10 15.62
N HIS A 45 -8.11 5.19 14.93
CA HIS A 45 -8.46 5.16 13.51
C HIS A 45 -7.30 4.67 12.64
N ILE A 46 -6.06 5.10 12.95
CA ILE A 46 -4.86 4.63 12.26
C ILE A 46 -4.67 3.12 12.48
N ARG A 47 -4.82 2.63 13.72
CA ARG A 47 -4.70 1.19 14.01
C ARG A 47 -5.74 0.36 13.26
N GLN A 48 -7.00 0.80 13.26
CA GLN A 48 -8.07 0.11 12.53
C GLN A 48 -7.82 0.08 11.02
N LEU A 49 -7.30 1.17 10.46
CA LEU A 49 -7.04 1.23 9.03
C LEU A 49 -5.87 0.32 8.61
N PHE A 50 -4.81 0.29 9.42
CA PHE A 50 -3.58 -0.45 9.10
C PHE A 50 -3.53 -1.88 9.67
N SER A 51 -4.50 -2.29 10.50
CA SER A 51 -4.54 -3.64 11.08
C SER A 51 -4.71 -4.73 10.01
N GLN A 52 -5.32 -4.40 8.87
CA GLN A 52 -5.42 -5.31 7.72
C GLN A 52 -4.09 -5.52 6.99
N CYS A 53 -3.11 -4.63 7.19
CA CYS A 53 -1.81 -4.69 6.50
C CYS A 53 -0.77 -5.51 7.27
N GLY A 54 -1.00 -5.78 8.57
CA GLY A 54 -0.10 -6.56 9.40
C GLY A 54 -0.18 -6.23 10.89
N THR A 55 0.72 -6.84 11.67
CA THR A 55 0.79 -6.61 13.11
C THR A 55 1.47 -5.28 13.41
N ILE A 56 0.74 -4.36 14.05
CA ILE A 56 1.23 -3.03 14.44
C ILE A 56 1.82 -3.11 15.85
N CYS A 57 3.13 -2.85 15.97
CA CYS A 57 3.82 -2.80 17.25
C CYS A 57 3.52 -1.49 18.00
N ALA A 58 3.62 -0.36 17.31
CA ALA A 58 3.44 0.95 17.92
C ALA A 58 2.86 1.97 16.94
N VAL A 59 2.12 2.94 17.47
CA VAL A 59 1.70 4.13 16.74
C VAL A 59 2.09 5.34 17.59
N THR A 60 2.78 6.30 16.98
CA THR A 60 3.19 7.54 17.64
C THR A 60 2.62 8.72 16.88
N GLU A 61 1.86 9.56 17.58
CA GLU A 61 1.25 10.76 17.02
C GLU A 61 2.25 11.92 17.01
N PHE A 62 2.34 12.59 15.87
CA PHE A 62 3.05 13.84 15.68
C PHE A 62 2.07 14.92 15.20
N PRO A 63 2.38 16.22 15.38
CA PRO A 63 1.47 17.31 15.02
C PRO A 63 0.97 17.29 13.57
N LYS A 64 1.75 16.71 12.64
CA LYS A 64 1.43 16.65 11.20
C LYS A 64 1.40 15.24 10.63
N ALA A 65 1.67 14.21 11.43
CA ALA A 65 1.85 12.85 10.93
C ALA A 65 1.62 11.81 12.03
N PHE A 66 1.43 10.56 11.62
CA PHE A 66 1.55 9.40 12.50
C PHE A 66 2.76 8.59 12.06
N ARG A 67 3.54 8.11 13.02
CA ARG A 67 4.52 7.04 12.79
C ARG A 67 3.87 5.72 13.18
N VAL A 68 3.79 4.79 12.25
CA VAL A 68 3.25 3.45 12.47
C VAL A 68 4.37 2.45 12.32
N GLU A 69 4.65 1.70 13.37
CA GLU A 69 5.71 0.70 13.42
C GLU A 69 5.10 -0.70 13.35
N PHE A 70 5.55 -1.48 12.36
CA PHE A 70 5.07 -2.84 12.13
C PHE A 70 6.03 -3.88 12.70
N ALA A 71 5.54 -5.10 12.94
CA ALA A 71 6.38 -6.21 13.39
C ALA A 71 7.47 -6.59 12.38
N ALA A 72 7.21 -6.41 11.08
CA ALA A 72 8.15 -6.73 10.01
C ALA A 72 8.20 -5.62 8.94
N LYS A 73 9.37 -5.42 8.34
CA LYS A 73 9.59 -4.47 7.24
C LYS A 73 8.67 -4.74 6.04
N ARG A 74 8.50 -6.01 5.68
CA ARG A 74 7.61 -6.43 4.60
C ARG A 74 6.15 -5.99 4.80
N MET A 75 5.67 -6.00 6.05
CA MET A 75 4.32 -5.50 6.38
C MET A 75 4.22 -3.97 6.21
N ALA A 76 5.27 -3.23 6.60
CA ALA A 76 5.37 -1.80 6.37
C ALA A 76 5.39 -1.46 4.87
N ALA A 77 6.15 -2.20 4.06
CA ALA A 77 6.18 -2.05 2.61
C ALA A 77 4.80 -2.30 1.98
N PHE A 78 4.13 -3.40 2.39
CA PHE A 78 2.77 -3.72 1.96
C PHE A 78 1.77 -2.63 2.36
N ALA A 79 1.88 -2.09 3.58
CA ALA A 79 1.04 -0.99 4.05
C ALA A 79 1.21 0.28 3.18
N ILE A 80 2.44 0.66 2.83
CA ILE A 80 2.67 1.83 1.96
C ILE A 80 2.08 1.55 0.57
N TRP A 81 2.39 0.41 -0.04
CA TRP A 81 1.92 0.08 -1.38
C TRP A 81 0.39 0.03 -1.45
N SER A 82 -0.26 -0.59 -0.47
CA SER A 82 -1.70 -0.80 -0.47
C SER A 82 -2.48 0.45 -0.07
N MET A 83 -1.93 1.36 0.74
CA MET A 83 -2.68 2.50 1.30
C MET A 83 -2.33 3.84 0.67
N ASN A 84 -1.12 4.00 0.11
CA ASN A 84 -0.71 5.27 -0.47
C ASN A 84 -1.58 5.63 -1.70
N GLY A 85 -2.13 6.84 -1.69
CA GLY A 85 -3.02 7.35 -2.74
C GLY A 85 -4.50 6.96 -2.58
N LYS A 86 -4.86 6.04 -1.67
CA LYS A 86 -6.26 5.70 -1.39
C LYS A 86 -6.98 6.86 -0.69
N TYR A 87 -8.28 6.97 -0.89
CA TYR A 87 -9.10 7.98 -0.22
C TYR A 87 -9.45 7.52 1.19
N TRP A 88 -9.37 8.44 2.15
CA TRP A 88 -9.82 8.16 3.49
C TRP A 88 -11.37 8.11 3.54
N PRO A 89 -11.97 7.17 4.29
CA PRO A 89 -13.43 7.09 4.42
C PRO A 89 -14.00 8.44 4.89
N ASN A 90 -15.01 8.95 4.19
CA ASN A 90 -15.70 10.21 4.52
C ASN A 90 -14.88 11.49 4.35
N THR A 91 -13.70 11.46 3.74
CA THR A 91 -12.98 12.70 3.37
C THR A 91 -12.48 12.64 1.93
N PRO A 92 -12.46 13.76 1.20
CA PRO A 92 -11.92 13.82 -0.16
C PRO A 92 -10.38 13.78 -0.19
N ARG A 93 -9.73 13.50 0.94
CA ARG A 93 -8.27 13.54 1.08
C ARG A 93 -7.67 12.17 0.81
N ARG A 94 -6.59 12.15 0.03
CA ARG A 94 -5.79 10.95 -0.21
C ARG A 94 -4.86 10.71 0.97
N ILE A 95 -4.73 9.44 1.32
CA ILE A 95 -3.76 8.94 2.28
C ILE A 95 -2.38 9.05 1.63
N ILE A 96 -1.45 9.72 2.31
CA ILE A 96 -0.06 9.80 1.88
C ILE A 96 0.76 9.02 2.89
N CYS A 97 1.37 7.94 2.42
CA CYS A 97 2.23 7.07 3.20
C CYS A 97 3.61 6.99 2.55
N ASP A 98 4.65 7.06 3.37
CA ASP A 98 6.03 6.86 2.93
C ASP A 98 6.85 6.27 4.08
N TRP A 99 8.07 5.82 3.79
CA TRP A 99 9.00 5.35 4.81
C TRP A 99 9.31 6.45 5.83
N TRP A 100 9.22 6.12 7.12
CA TRP A 100 9.61 7.08 8.15
C TRP A 100 11.12 7.28 8.11
N LYS A 101 11.56 8.51 7.80
CA LYS A 101 12.97 8.88 7.86
C LYS A 101 13.26 9.51 9.22
N TRP A 102 14.09 8.83 10.02
CA TRP A 102 14.69 9.46 11.18
C TRP A 102 15.53 10.64 10.70
N LYS A 103 15.13 11.85 11.06
CA LYS A 103 16.11 12.93 11.12
C LYS A 103 16.98 12.61 12.33
N ASN A 104 18.23 12.24 12.06
CA ASN A 104 19.25 12.19 13.10
C ASN A 104 19.56 13.63 13.53
N ASP A 105 18.62 14.25 14.23
CA ASP A 105 18.78 15.57 14.82
C ASP A 105 19.68 15.40 16.06
N LYS A 106 20.99 15.31 15.83
CA LYS A 106 22.00 15.64 16.86
C LYS A 106 22.11 17.16 17.09
N THR A 107 21.40 17.96 16.30
CA THR A 107 21.25 19.40 16.55
C THR A 107 19.93 19.61 17.28
N GLU A 108 20.04 19.74 18.60
CA GLU A 108 18.95 19.94 19.55
C GLU A 108 18.00 21.07 19.12
N ASN A 109 16.72 20.88 19.47
CA ASN A 109 15.62 21.84 19.44
C ASN A 109 15.04 22.15 18.06
N HIS A 110 14.24 21.25 17.48
CA HIS A 110 12.93 21.57 16.90
C HIS A 110 12.14 20.29 16.64
N SER A 111 10.81 20.35 16.78
CA SER A 111 9.89 19.23 16.53
C SER A 111 10.20 18.48 15.23
N PRO A 112 10.06 17.13 15.19
CA PRO A 112 10.27 16.34 13.99
C PRO A 112 9.20 16.70 12.95
N VAL A 113 9.52 17.67 12.10
CA VAL A 113 8.81 17.88 10.85
C VAL A 113 9.34 16.80 9.91
N GLY A 114 8.67 15.65 9.93
CA GLY A 114 8.77 14.66 8.86
C GLY A 114 8.45 15.38 7.56
N ARG A 115 9.47 15.67 6.75
CA ARG A 115 9.26 16.13 5.38
C ARG A 115 8.88 14.89 4.59
N PHE A 116 7.59 14.77 4.32
CA PHE A 116 7.13 13.95 3.21
C PHE A 116 7.62 14.65 1.94
N THR A 117 8.60 14.06 1.28
CA THR A 117 8.87 14.37 -0.12
C THR A 117 7.84 13.56 -0.90
N PRO A 118 6.77 14.17 -1.45
CA PRO A 118 5.85 13.44 -2.31
C PRO A 118 6.67 12.77 -3.42
N ASN A 119 6.44 11.47 -3.62
CA ASN A 119 7.17 10.67 -4.60
C ASN A 119 6.99 11.30 -5.99
N PRO A 120 8.06 11.72 -6.69
CA PRO A 120 7.93 12.46 -7.96
C PRO A 120 7.21 11.69 -9.07
N PHE A 121 7.11 10.36 -8.95
CA PHE A 121 6.39 9.49 -9.88
C PHE A 121 4.86 9.70 -9.92
N GLU A 122 4.25 10.30 -8.89
CA GLU A 122 2.79 10.48 -8.86
C GLU A 122 2.31 11.62 -9.77
N ASN A 123 3.20 12.54 -10.16
CA ASN A 123 2.88 13.63 -11.10
C ASN A 123 2.88 13.18 -12.57
N GLN A 124 3.31 11.96 -12.90
CA GLN A 124 3.40 11.49 -14.29
C GLN A 124 2.17 10.73 -14.78
N ARG A 125 1.22 10.37 -13.90
CA ARG A 125 -0.05 9.70 -14.28
C ARG A 125 -1.23 10.65 -14.52
N GLN A 126 -1.06 11.95 -14.36
CA GLN A 126 -2.09 12.93 -14.72
C GLN A 126 -1.76 13.51 -16.09
N GLY A 127 -2.59 13.18 -17.08
CA GLY A 127 -2.42 13.56 -18.47
C GLY A 127 -2.23 15.06 -18.67
N LYS A 128 -1.32 15.39 -19.61
CA LYS A 128 -1.13 16.70 -20.21
C LYS A 128 -2.49 17.33 -20.60
N GLN A 129 -3.00 18.26 -19.81
CA GLN A 129 -3.82 19.34 -20.36
C GLN A 129 -2.86 20.47 -20.74
N GLN A 130 -2.55 20.54 -22.03
CA GLN A 130 -1.92 21.70 -22.65
C GLN A 130 -2.91 22.87 -22.55
N LEU A 131 -2.57 23.87 -21.73
CA LEU A 131 -3.12 25.21 -21.88
C LEU A 131 -2.09 26.04 -22.64
N THR A 132 -2.53 26.56 -23.78
CA THR A 132 -1.79 27.50 -24.63
C THR A 132 -1.63 28.86 -23.94
N PRO A 133 -0.52 29.59 -24.15
CA PRO A 133 -0.36 30.94 -23.61
C PRO A 133 -0.79 31.98 -24.64
N ASN A 134 -1.76 32.82 -24.28
CA ASN A 134 -2.00 34.09 -24.98
C ASN A 134 -1.57 35.26 -24.08
N SER A 135 -0.76 36.13 -24.67
CA SER A 135 -0.54 37.58 -24.47
C SER A 135 -1.42 38.27 -23.41
N SER A 136 -0.99 39.26 -22.64
CA SER A 136 -0.19 40.44 -22.99
C SER A 136 0.03 41.30 -21.72
N THR A 137 1.13 42.06 -21.71
CA THR A 137 1.35 43.38 -21.06
C THR A 137 0.29 43.94 -20.11
N ASP A 138 0.66 44.27 -18.86
CA ASP A 138 0.87 45.67 -18.42
C ASP A 138 1.09 45.83 -16.90
N SER A 139 2.18 46.53 -16.55
CA SER A 139 2.24 47.68 -15.63
C SER A 139 1.57 47.62 -14.22
N ALA A 140 2.41 47.43 -13.17
CA ALA A 140 2.49 47.98 -11.79
C ALA A 140 1.35 48.85 -11.16
N PRO A 141 1.33 49.18 -9.82
CA PRO A 141 2.12 48.72 -8.66
C PRO A 141 1.31 48.38 -7.37
N ILE A 142 2.02 47.77 -6.41
CA ILE A 142 2.02 47.99 -4.94
C ILE A 142 0.72 48.50 -4.28
N GLY A 143 0.10 47.63 -3.48
CA GLY A 143 -0.89 47.98 -2.46
C GLY A 143 -0.67 47.17 -1.19
N GLN A 144 0.14 47.70 -0.28
CA GLN A 144 0.39 47.17 1.05
C GLN A 144 -0.79 47.55 1.95
N LEU A 145 -1.61 46.57 2.37
CA LEU A 145 -2.64 46.78 3.38
C LEU A 145 -2.38 45.86 4.56
N VAL A 146 -1.82 46.46 5.62
CA VAL A 146 -1.87 45.96 6.99
C VAL A 146 -3.02 46.69 7.67
N PRO A 147 -3.91 45.99 8.38
CA PRO A 147 -4.47 46.56 9.59
C PRO A 147 -4.08 45.70 10.79
N ASN A 148 -3.32 46.33 11.67
CA ASN A 148 -3.18 45.95 13.07
C ASN A 148 -4.57 45.81 13.69
N GLY A 149 -4.85 44.65 14.26
CA GLY A 149 -6.07 44.36 15.01
C GLY A 149 -5.77 43.38 16.13
N GLN A 150 -4.90 43.80 17.06
CA GLN A 150 -4.61 43.07 18.29
C GLN A 150 -5.81 43.22 19.24
N LEU A 151 -6.68 42.22 19.28
CA LEU A 151 -7.72 42.10 20.29
C LEU A 151 -7.26 41.08 21.35
N VAL A 152 -6.84 41.60 22.51
CA VAL A 152 -6.68 40.84 23.74
C VAL A 152 -7.85 41.20 24.64
N PRO A 153 -8.75 40.27 25.01
CA PRO A 153 -9.50 40.39 26.24
C PRO A 153 -8.77 39.61 27.32
N ASN A 154 -8.09 40.34 28.21
CA ASN A 154 -7.76 39.86 29.54
C ASN A 154 -9.07 39.55 30.27
N GLY A 155 -9.39 38.27 30.37
CA GLY A 155 -10.53 37.75 31.15
C GLY A 155 -10.04 36.62 32.04
N GLN A 156 -9.34 36.98 33.12
CA GLN A 156 -8.95 36.06 34.17
C GLN A 156 -10.20 35.72 34.99
N LEU A 157 -10.84 34.59 34.67
CA LEU A 157 -11.92 34.03 35.50
C LEU A 157 -11.31 33.03 36.46
N VAL A 158 -11.27 33.42 37.73
CA VAL A 158 -11.02 32.54 38.88
C VAL A 158 -12.37 32.04 39.37
N PRO A 159 -12.67 30.73 39.38
CA PRO A 159 -13.70 30.19 40.24
C PRO A 159 -13.03 29.62 41.50
N ASN A 160 -12.97 30.45 42.54
CA ASN A 160 -12.90 29.96 43.92
C ASN A 160 -14.29 29.47 44.28
N GLY A 161 -14.45 28.18 44.58
CA GLY A 161 -15.72 27.67 45.11
C GLY A 161 -15.84 26.16 45.02
N VAL A 162 -15.26 25.48 45.99
CA VAL A 162 -15.65 24.11 46.36
C VAL A 162 -17.05 24.19 46.99
N PRO A 163 -17.93 23.22 46.72
CA PRO A 163 -18.64 22.64 47.84
C PRO A 163 -18.57 21.12 47.83
N ASN A 164 -18.14 20.60 48.98
CA ASN A 164 -18.34 19.22 49.39
C ASN A 164 -19.80 18.83 49.21
N GLY A 165 -20.05 17.89 48.30
CA GLY A 165 -21.34 17.26 48.08
C GLY A 165 -21.16 15.76 48.02
N GLN A 166 -21.24 15.13 49.19
CA GLN A 166 -21.27 13.70 49.39
C GLN A 166 -22.54 13.13 48.75
N LEU A 167 -22.42 12.34 47.67
CA LEU A 167 -23.51 11.54 47.12
C LEU A 167 -23.26 10.07 47.45
N VAL A 168 -24.10 9.56 48.34
CA VAL A 168 -24.21 8.14 48.72
C VAL A 168 -25.10 7.43 47.69
N PRO A 169 -24.81 6.17 47.31
CA PRO A 169 -25.58 5.47 46.28
C PRO A 169 -26.73 4.65 46.89
N SER A 170 -27.91 4.78 46.30
CA SER A 170 -29.06 3.88 46.45
C SER A 170 -29.93 4.13 45.23
N GLY A 171 -30.10 3.25 44.25
CA GLY A 171 -30.29 1.82 44.30
C GLY A 171 -31.67 1.58 43.66
N GLN A 172 -31.75 0.79 42.59
CA GLN A 172 -32.97 0.07 42.19
C GLN A 172 -32.71 -0.81 40.97
N LEU A 173 -32.70 -2.12 41.24
CA LEU A 173 -32.91 -3.18 40.27
C LEU A 173 -34.36 -3.11 39.78
N MET A 174 -34.57 -2.98 38.47
CA MET A 174 -35.87 -3.24 37.85
C MET A 174 -35.70 -4.39 36.86
N SER A 175 -36.41 -5.46 37.20
CA SER A 175 -36.55 -6.69 36.44
C SER A 175 -37.35 -6.47 35.16
N ILE A 176 -36.96 -7.22 34.13
CA ILE A 176 -37.61 -7.42 32.83
C ILE A 176 -39.05 -7.94 33.03
N PRO A 177 -39.98 -7.61 32.11
CA PRO A 177 -40.58 -8.71 31.35
C PRO A 177 -40.66 -8.43 29.82
N PRO A 178 -40.62 -9.48 28.97
CA PRO A 178 -40.72 -9.35 27.51
C PRO A 178 -42.17 -9.47 27.03
N PRO A 179 -42.56 -8.84 25.91
CA PRO A 179 -43.68 -9.30 25.09
C PRO A 179 -43.11 -9.92 23.81
N MET A 180 -43.28 -11.23 23.62
CA MET A 180 -44.42 -11.88 22.98
C MET A 180 -44.41 -11.79 21.45
N VAL A 181 -44.27 -12.97 20.88
CA VAL A 181 -44.39 -13.37 19.48
C VAL A 181 -45.79 -13.06 18.96
N GLN A 182 -45.89 -12.44 17.78
CA GLN A 182 -47.08 -12.51 16.93
C GLN A 182 -46.66 -12.74 15.48
N ASN A 183 -46.86 -13.98 15.05
CA ASN A 183 -47.04 -14.40 13.66
C ASN A 183 -48.35 -13.81 13.16
N ASP A 184 -48.35 -13.23 11.95
CA ASP A 184 -49.53 -13.29 11.10
C ASP A 184 -49.13 -13.36 9.62
N GLN A 185 -49.66 -14.39 8.97
CA GLN A 185 -49.62 -14.65 7.54
C GLN A 185 -50.75 -13.89 6.84
N GLN A 186 -50.46 -13.16 5.76
CA GLN A 186 -51.38 -12.88 4.62
C GLN A 186 -50.48 -12.68 3.39
N LYS A 187 -50.45 -13.45 2.29
CA LYS A 187 -51.40 -14.20 1.45
C LYS A 187 -52.29 -13.30 0.56
N LEU A 188 -52.09 -13.46 -0.77
CA LEU A 188 -52.86 -12.98 -1.96
C LEU A 188 -52.61 -11.50 -2.34
N THR A 189 -52.51 -11.06 -3.60
CA THR A 189 -52.81 -11.63 -4.94
C THR A 189 -52.17 -10.78 -6.04
N ASN A 190 -52.06 -11.38 -7.24
CA ASN A 190 -51.75 -10.78 -8.54
C ASN A 190 -52.58 -9.53 -8.89
N ASP A 191 -52.03 -8.63 -9.71
CA ASP A 191 -52.53 -8.41 -11.09
C ASP A 191 -51.64 -7.45 -11.91
N GLU A 192 -51.48 -7.81 -13.19
CA GLU A 192 -50.93 -6.99 -14.27
C GLU A 192 -51.87 -5.83 -14.63
N HIS A 193 -51.33 -4.68 -15.05
CA HIS A 193 -51.66 -4.06 -16.36
C HIS A 193 -50.78 -2.84 -16.71
N GLN A 194 -50.21 -2.92 -17.92
CA GLN A 194 -49.82 -1.91 -18.91
C GLN A 194 -50.11 -0.40 -18.66
N LYS A 195 -49.16 0.45 -19.09
CA LYS A 195 -49.22 1.32 -20.31
C LYS A 195 -48.73 2.78 -20.12
N ASP A 196 -47.67 3.09 -20.89
CA ASP A 196 -47.32 4.32 -21.63
C ASP A 196 -47.51 5.76 -21.08
N ASN A 197 -46.38 6.49 -21.18
CA ASN A 197 -46.20 7.90 -21.62
C ASN A 197 -46.76 9.08 -20.79
N ASN A 198 -45.85 9.89 -20.19
CA ASN A 198 -45.53 11.24 -20.71
C ASN A 198 -44.58 12.06 -19.79
N LYS A 199 -43.48 12.52 -20.38
CA LYS A 199 -42.86 13.85 -20.33
C LYS A 199 -43.39 14.87 -19.27
N THR A 200 -42.54 15.26 -18.31
CA THR A 200 -42.33 16.68 -17.90
C THR A 200 -41.20 16.83 -16.87
N ASN A 201 -40.28 17.75 -17.19
CA ASN A 201 -39.56 18.72 -16.36
C ASN A 201 -39.08 18.36 -14.95
N GLY A 202 -37.74 18.34 -14.81
CA GLY A 202 -36.97 19.02 -13.76
C GLY A 202 -37.46 18.91 -12.33
N GLU A 203 -37.03 17.86 -11.63
CA GLU A 203 -37.03 17.85 -10.17
C GLU A 203 -35.88 16.98 -9.64
N ILE A 204 -35.32 17.46 -8.53
CA ILE A 204 -34.14 16.97 -7.83
C ILE A 204 -34.37 15.54 -7.36
N LEU A 205 -33.59 14.58 -7.88
CA LEU A 205 -33.57 13.21 -7.38
C LEU A 205 -32.84 13.16 -6.03
N ILE A 206 -33.60 13.28 -4.95
CA ILE A 206 -33.25 12.71 -3.65
C ILE A 206 -33.41 11.20 -3.79
N LEU A 207 -32.29 10.48 -3.89
CA LEU A 207 -32.29 9.02 -3.82
C LEU A 207 -32.68 8.59 -2.40
N PRO A 208 -33.62 7.66 -2.23
CA PRO A 208 -33.90 7.07 -0.92
C PRO A 208 -32.71 6.19 -0.51
N LEU A 209 -32.12 6.51 0.64
CA LEU A 209 -31.19 5.66 1.37
C LEU A 209 -31.89 4.31 1.65
N THR A 210 -31.61 3.32 0.82
CA THR A 210 -31.91 1.94 1.16
C THR A 210 -30.90 1.51 2.21
N ASN A 211 -31.42 1.13 3.38
CA ASN A 211 -30.69 0.49 4.46
C ASN A 211 -30.02 -0.78 3.92
N ARG A 212 -28.76 -0.67 3.52
CA ARG A 212 -27.92 -1.82 3.24
C ARG A 212 -27.48 -2.37 4.59
N SER A 213 -28.19 -3.40 5.05
CA SER A 213 -27.72 -4.27 6.11
C SER A 213 -26.32 -4.74 5.77
N VAL A 214 -25.34 -4.22 6.50
CA VAL A 214 -23.96 -4.68 6.46
C VAL A 214 -23.99 -6.09 7.07
N LEU A 215 -23.91 -7.10 6.21
CA LEU A 215 -23.55 -8.44 6.65
C LEU A 215 -22.16 -8.37 7.30
N PRO A 216 -21.94 -8.99 8.48
CA PRO A 216 -20.62 -9.07 9.06
C PRO A 216 -19.71 -9.84 8.09
N PHE A 217 -18.60 -9.21 7.68
CA PHE A 217 -17.54 -9.89 6.94
C PHE A 217 -17.05 -11.11 7.75
N PRO A 218 -16.80 -12.25 7.10
CA PRO A 218 -16.23 -13.39 7.80
C PRO A 218 -14.83 -13.02 8.27
N ALA A 219 -14.59 -13.26 9.56
CA ALA A 219 -13.25 -13.31 10.10
C ALA A 219 -12.43 -14.36 9.31
N SER A 220 -11.17 -14.02 9.01
CA SER A 220 -10.02 -14.94 8.98
C SER A 220 -10.29 -16.38 8.49
N PRO A 221 -9.81 -16.79 7.30
CA PRO A 221 -9.88 -18.18 6.85
C PRO A 221 -8.98 -19.15 7.66
N PHE A 222 -8.33 -18.72 8.74
CA PHE A 222 -7.25 -19.46 9.40
C PHE A 222 -7.58 -20.06 10.78
N ASP A 223 -8.82 -19.94 11.28
CA ASP A 223 -9.16 -20.40 12.65
C ASP A 223 -9.96 -21.72 12.73
N CYS A 224 -10.05 -22.50 11.64
CA CYS A 224 -10.74 -23.80 11.63
C CYS A 224 -9.77 -24.98 11.48
N LEU A 225 -8.77 -25.11 12.37
CA LEU A 225 -8.07 -26.37 12.60
C LEU A 225 -7.85 -26.56 14.11
N SER A 226 -8.94 -26.83 14.82
CA SER A 226 -8.88 -27.43 16.16
C SER A 226 -9.05 -28.94 15.96
N THR A 227 -7.94 -29.67 16.03
CA THR A 227 -7.91 -31.12 15.92
C THR A 227 -8.50 -31.74 17.17
N SER A 228 -9.71 -32.28 17.04
CA SER A 228 -10.23 -33.26 18.00
C SER A 228 -9.41 -34.53 17.89
N GLU A 229 -8.80 -34.92 19.00
CA GLU A 229 -8.13 -36.21 19.21
C GLU A 229 -9.14 -37.34 18.98
N SER A 230 -9.03 -38.01 17.83
CA SER A 230 -9.58 -39.34 17.65
C SER A 230 -8.41 -40.29 17.39
N GLU A 231 -8.02 -41.02 18.43
CA GLU A 231 -7.18 -42.20 18.32
C GLU A 231 -7.92 -43.21 17.42
N ASN A 232 -7.45 -43.35 16.18
CA ASN A 232 -7.83 -44.46 15.33
C ASN A 232 -6.57 -44.99 14.66
N GLU A 233 -6.21 -46.21 15.05
CA GLU A 233 -5.20 -47.05 14.40
C GLU A 233 -5.66 -47.40 12.98
N MET A 234 -5.00 -46.92 11.94
CA MET A 234 -4.82 -47.56 10.61
C MET A 234 -3.65 -46.84 9.91
N ALA A 235 -2.52 -47.51 9.72
CA ALA A 235 -2.13 -48.21 8.50
C ALA A 235 -1.49 -47.26 7.45
N ASN A 236 -0.22 -47.53 7.15
CA ASN A 236 0.68 -46.95 6.15
C ASN A 236 0.04 -46.31 4.90
N ASP A 237 -0.53 -45.12 5.01
CA ASP A 237 -0.87 -44.29 3.86
C ASP A 237 0.38 -43.48 3.45
N GLU A 238 0.83 -43.72 2.22
CA GLU A 238 1.94 -42.98 1.64
C GLU A 238 1.58 -41.49 1.56
N PRO A 239 2.46 -40.57 1.99
CA PRO A 239 2.13 -39.14 1.98
C PRO A 239 1.81 -38.70 0.55
N THR A 240 0.65 -38.04 0.39
CA THR A 240 0.24 -37.44 -0.88
C THR A 240 1.35 -36.53 -1.42
N GLU A 241 1.51 -36.43 -2.74
CA GLU A 241 2.55 -35.58 -3.34
C GLU A 241 2.49 -34.12 -2.85
N ALA A 242 1.28 -33.61 -2.62
CA ALA A 242 1.10 -32.29 -2.02
C ALA A 242 1.69 -32.18 -0.61
N ALA A 243 1.62 -33.24 0.20
CA ALA A 243 2.24 -33.30 1.53
C ALA A 243 3.77 -33.41 1.44
N LYS A 244 4.30 -34.19 0.48
CA LYS A 244 5.75 -34.28 0.20
C LYS A 244 6.31 -32.90 -0.21
N LEU A 245 5.59 -32.15 -1.04
CA LEU A 245 6.00 -30.81 -1.47
C LEU A 245 5.92 -29.77 -0.33
N ALA A 246 4.89 -29.85 0.52
CA ALA A 246 4.77 -28.98 1.69
C ALA A 246 5.94 -29.19 2.67
N GLU A 247 6.36 -30.45 2.85
CA GLU A 247 7.54 -30.79 3.65
C GLU A 247 8.84 -30.29 2.99
N GLU A 248 8.94 -30.35 1.67
CA GLU A 248 10.07 -29.81 0.92
C GLU A 248 10.17 -28.27 1.03
N PHE A 249 9.05 -27.56 0.98
CA PHE A 249 9.00 -26.10 1.18
C PHE A 249 9.32 -25.67 2.61
N ALA A 250 9.06 -26.53 3.59
CA ALA A 250 9.39 -26.28 4.98
C ALA A 250 10.86 -26.56 5.29
N THR A 251 11.46 -27.56 4.64
CA THR A 251 12.83 -28.02 4.92
C THR A 251 13.89 -27.34 4.05
N LYS A 252 13.55 -26.95 2.82
CA LYS A 252 14.47 -26.25 1.91
C LYS A 252 14.17 -24.75 1.95
N ASN A 253 15.20 -23.94 2.17
CA ASN A 253 15.16 -22.47 1.98
C ASN A 253 15.08 -22.11 0.49
N LEU A 254 14.12 -22.70 -0.22
CA LEU A 254 13.83 -22.40 -1.62
C LEU A 254 13.42 -20.94 -1.73
N THR A 255 14.00 -20.27 -2.72
CA THR A 255 13.58 -18.95 -3.16
C THR A 255 12.13 -18.99 -3.64
N MET A 256 11.44 -17.85 -3.61
CA MET A 256 10.02 -17.81 -3.96
C MET A 256 9.77 -18.22 -5.43
N LYS A 257 10.73 -17.94 -6.32
CA LYS A 257 10.71 -18.39 -7.72
C LYS A 257 10.64 -19.91 -7.81
N GLU A 258 11.54 -20.61 -7.13
CA GLU A 258 11.58 -22.08 -7.10
C GLU A 258 10.32 -22.69 -6.49
N ARG A 259 9.74 -22.05 -5.46
CA ARG A 259 8.45 -22.50 -4.88
C ARG A 259 7.32 -22.38 -5.89
N MET A 260 7.29 -21.30 -6.67
CA MET A 260 6.25 -21.07 -7.67
C MET A 260 6.38 -22.01 -8.86
N GLU A 261 7.60 -22.25 -9.34
CA GLU A 261 7.89 -23.25 -10.38
C GLU A 261 7.47 -24.66 -9.94
N ALA A 262 7.76 -25.05 -8.70
CA ALA A 262 7.36 -26.35 -8.17
C ALA A 262 5.82 -26.52 -8.09
N ILE A 263 5.09 -25.45 -7.72
CA ILE A 263 3.62 -25.46 -7.73
C ILE A 263 3.08 -25.58 -9.16
N LEU A 264 3.64 -24.81 -10.10
CA LEU A 264 3.24 -24.86 -11.51
C LEU A 264 3.49 -26.25 -12.10
N LYS A 265 4.63 -26.88 -11.79
CA LYS A 265 4.95 -28.24 -12.22
C LYS A 265 3.94 -29.27 -11.72
N MET A 266 3.48 -29.16 -10.47
CA MET A 266 2.43 -30.06 -9.95
C MET A 266 1.08 -29.87 -10.64
N ILE A 267 0.74 -28.62 -11.01
CA ILE A 267 -0.52 -28.33 -11.70
C ILE A 267 -0.47 -28.88 -13.14
N SER A 268 0.66 -28.74 -13.82
CA SER A 268 0.85 -29.22 -15.19
C SER A 268 0.99 -30.74 -15.29
N GLY A 269 1.60 -31.40 -14.29
CA GLY A 269 1.80 -32.86 -14.30
C GLY A 269 0.52 -33.69 -14.11
N ARG A 270 -0.57 -33.09 -13.61
CA ARG A 270 -1.83 -33.81 -13.34
C ARG A 270 -2.74 -34.02 -14.54
N SER A 271 -2.39 -33.50 -15.73
CA SER A 271 -3.25 -33.60 -16.93
C SER A 271 -2.93 -34.75 -17.89
N GLY A 272 -2.00 -35.67 -17.56
CA GLY A 272 -1.43 -36.59 -18.58
C GLY A 272 -1.45 -38.10 -18.33
N GLU A 273 -1.94 -38.64 -17.21
CA GLU A 273 -1.65 -40.06 -16.87
C GLU A 273 -2.65 -41.14 -17.38
N GLU A 274 -3.70 -40.80 -18.14
CA GLU A 274 -4.57 -41.81 -18.77
C GLU A 274 -4.40 -41.82 -20.31
N GLY A 275 -3.26 -42.31 -20.81
CA GLY A 275 -3.06 -42.41 -22.26
C GLY A 275 -1.75 -42.98 -22.79
N ALA A 276 -0.93 -43.67 -21.99
CA ALA A 276 0.37 -44.15 -22.44
C ALA A 276 0.30 -45.54 -23.11
N GLU A 277 0.19 -45.58 -24.44
CA GLU A 277 0.85 -46.66 -25.23
C GLU A 277 1.04 -46.37 -26.74
N LYS A 278 0.78 -45.15 -27.26
CA LYS A 278 0.95 -44.85 -28.70
C LYS A 278 1.53 -43.49 -29.07
N GLN A 279 2.22 -42.78 -28.17
CA GLN A 279 2.75 -41.43 -28.44
C GLN A 279 4.28 -41.29 -28.28
N GLY A 280 5.04 -42.37 -28.42
CA GLY A 280 6.51 -42.33 -28.26
C GLY A 280 7.31 -41.69 -29.40
N GLU A 281 6.70 -41.23 -30.48
CA GLU A 281 7.41 -40.58 -31.60
C GLU A 281 7.05 -39.10 -31.80
N GLU A 282 5.93 -38.59 -31.24
CA GLU A 282 5.59 -37.16 -31.30
C GLU A 282 6.26 -36.35 -30.18
N GLU A 283 6.47 -36.94 -28.99
CA GLU A 283 7.14 -36.24 -27.87
C GLU A 283 8.62 -35.91 -28.16
N GLU A 284 9.33 -36.72 -28.97
CA GLU A 284 10.74 -36.45 -29.31
C GLU A 284 10.91 -35.30 -30.33
N GLU A 285 9.87 -34.99 -31.13
CA GLU A 285 9.87 -33.80 -31.99
C GLU A 285 9.47 -32.54 -31.22
N GLU A 286 8.55 -32.63 -30.25
CA GLU A 286 8.20 -31.48 -29.39
C GLU A 286 9.36 -31.07 -28.47
N GLU A 287 10.11 -32.02 -27.89
CA GLU A 287 11.29 -31.69 -27.06
C GLU A 287 12.38 -30.96 -27.87
N LYS A 288 12.59 -31.32 -29.15
CA LYS A 288 13.55 -30.63 -30.02
C LYS A 288 13.10 -29.23 -30.44
N MET A 289 11.79 -28.98 -30.53
CA MET A 289 11.28 -27.63 -30.79
C MET A 289 11.43 -26.74 -29.56
N VAL A 290 11.20 -27.27 -28.35
CA VAL A 290 11.35 -26.52 -27.10
C VAL A 290 12.82 -26.20 -26.79
N GLU A 291 13.76 -27.11 -27.07
CA GLU A 291 15.20 -26.82 -26.90
C GLU A 291 15.67 -25.68 -27.82
N GLY A 292 15.12 -25.59 -29.04
CA GLY A 292 15.43 -24.49 -29.96
C GLY A 292 14.93 -23.12 -29.49
N GLU A 293 13.71 -23.06 -28.95
CA GLU A 293 13.16 -21.81 -28.38
C GLU A 293 13.94 -21.34 -27.15
N LEU A 294 14.39 -22.28 -26.30
CA LEU A 294 15.20 -21.95 -25.13
C LEU A 294 16.61 -21.46 -25.48
N GLU A 295 17.19 -21.95 -26.57
CA GLU A 295 18.49 -21.47 -27.06
C GLU A 295 18.37 -20.04 -27.63
N GLU A 296 17.28 -19.75 -28.35
CA GLU A 296 16.99 -18.38 -28.86
C GLU A 296 16.75 -17.38 -27.71
N GLU A 297 15.98 -17.76 -26.68
CA GLU A 297 15.78 -16.91 -25.48
C GLU A 297 17.11 -16.65 -24.74
N ARG A 298 18.01 -17.63 -24.71
CA ARG A 298 19.32 -17.47 -24.07
C ARG A 298 20.23 -16.53 -24.85
N GLU A 299 20.22 -16.61 -26.17
CA GLU A 299 20.97 -15.67 -27.02
C GLU A 299 20.43 -14.23 -26.89
N GLU A 300 19.10 -14.07 -26.76
CA GLU A 300 18.49 -12.75 -26.53
C GLU A 300 18.85 -12.18 -25.14
N GLU A 301 18.85 -13.01 -24.10
CA GLU A 301 19.25 -12.59 -22.74
C GLU A 301 20.75 -12.24 -22.65
N GLU A 302 21.63 -12.96 -23.35
CA GLU A 302 23.06 -12.62 -23.42
C GLU A 302 23.26 -11.28 -24.14
N LYS A 303 22.51 -11.02 -25.22
CA LYS A 303 22.58 -9.76 -25.95
C LYS A 303 22.06 -8.57 -25.12
N GLU A 304 20.98 -8.74 -24.36
CA GLU A 304 20.46 -7.69 -23.46
C GLU A 304 21.48 -7.34 -22.36
N LYS A 305 22.22 -8.34 -21.85
CA LYS A 305 23.30 -8.12 -20.88
C LYS A 305 24.49 -7.38 -21.48
N GLU A 306 24.89 -7.68 -22.71
CA GLU A 306 25.95 -6.95 -23.40
C GLU A 306 25.54 -5.47 -23.62
N GLU A 307 24.29 -5.21 -24.01
CA GLU A 307 23.76 -3.84 -24.16
C GLU A 307 23.71 -3.09 -22.81
N GLU A 308 23.32 -3.75 -21.71
CA GLU A 308 23.33 -3.15 -20.36
C GLU A 308 24.76 -2.85 -19.87
N GLU A 309 25.73 -3.71 -20.18
CA GLU A 309 27.15 -3.48 -19.82
C GLU A 309 27.73 -2.30 -20.60
N GLU A 310 27.40 -2.15 -21.89
CA GLU A 310 27.82 -1.00 -22.72
C GLU A 310 27.21 0.33 -22.21
N GLU A 311 25.92 0.35 -21.84
CA GLU A 311 25.29 1.54 -21.23
C GLU A 311 25.95 1.91 -19.88
N LEU A 312 26.34 0.92 -19.07
CA LEU A 312 27.03 1.16 -17.81
C LEU A 312 28.40 1.79 -18.01
N GLU A 313 29.19 1.31 -18.97
CA GLU A 313 30.50 1.88 -19.33
C GLU A 313 30.36 3.34 -19.81
N GLU A 314 29.39 3.65 -20.68
CA GLU A 314 29.13 5.03 -21.13
C GLU A 314 28.80 5.97 -19.95
N THR A 315 27.99 5.50 -18.99
CA THR A 315 27.62 6.32 -17.83
C THR A 315 28.78 6.52 -16.84
N GLU A 316 29.77 5.61 -16.81
CA GLU A 316 30.96 5.76 -15.98
C GLU A 316 31.93 6.78 -16.59
N GLU A 317 32.12 6.75 -17.91
CA GLU A 317 32.90 7.76 -18.64
C GLU A 317 32.32 9.17 -18.49
N GLU A 318 30.99 9.34 -18.59
CA GLU A 318 30.34 10.64 -18.39
C GLU A 318 30.56 11.18 -16.96
N LYS A 319 30.50 10.30 -15.95
CA LYS A 319 30.75 10.68 -14.54
C LYS A 319 32.20 11.11 -14.34
N GLU A 320 33.16 10.40 -14.93
CA GLU A 320 34.58 10.76 -14.84
C GLU A 320 34.85 12.12 -15.51
N GLU A 321 34.26 12.37 -16.70
CA GLU A 321 34.39 13.66 -17.38
C GLU A 321 33.77 14.82 -16.57
N GLU A 322 32.62 14.58 -15.92
CA GLU A 322 31.99 15.58 -15.05
C GLU A 322 32.83 15.87 -13.80
N GLU A 323 33.44 14.84 -13.19
CA GLU A 323 34.35 15.01 -12.06
C GLU A 323 35.63 15.76 -12.46
N GLU A 324 36.18 15.48 -13.64
CA GLU A 324 37.34 16.20 -14.16
C GLU A 324 37.02 17.68 -14.42
N LYS A 325 35.84 17.98 -14.99
CA LYS A 325 35.33 19.36 -15.15
C LYS A 325 35.22 20.07 -13.79
N LYS A 326 34.69 19.39 -12.76
CA LYS A 326 34.63 19.92 -11.38
C LYS A 326 36.02 20.18 -10.80
N ARG A 327 36.98 19.29 -11.01
CA ARG A 327 38.39 19.45 -10.59
C ARG A 327 39.06 20.65 -11.28
N ARG A 328 38.86 20.82 -12.59
CA ARG A 328 39.38 21.97 -13.36
C ARG A 328 38.77 23.29 -12.86
N LYS A 329 37.48 23.32 -12.52
CA LYS A 329 36.82 24.51 -11.94
C LYS A 329 37.40 24.89 -10.58
N ARG A 330 37.58 23.92 -9.67
CA ARG A 330 38.21 24.15 -8.36
C ARG A 330 39.65 24.67 -8.46
N LYS A 331 40.44 24.15 -9.41
CA LYS A 331 41.81 24.66 -9.66
C LYS A 331 41.81 26.13 -10.11
N LYS A 332 40.84 26.55 -10.94
CA LYS A 332 40.71 27.96 -11.37
C LYS A 332 40.31 28.88 -10.21
N GLU A 333 39.42 28.44 -9.33
CA GLU A 333 38.99 29.21 -8.15
C GLU A 333 40.14 29.40 -7.15
N ILE A 334 40.92 28.35 -6.87
CA ILE A 334 42.08 28.42 -5.96
C ILE A 334 43.20 29.30 -6.55
N GLY A 335 43.47 29.19 -7.85
CA GLY A 335 44.50 29.99 -8.53
C GLY A 335 44.19 31.50 -8.59
N GLY A 336 42.90 31.89 -8.53
CA GLY A 336 42.48 33.29 -8.51
C GLY A 336 42.75 34.01 -7.17
N ILE A 337 42.75 33.28 -6.06
CA ILE A 337 42.89 33.86 -4.71
C ILE A 337 44.34 34.27 -4.42
N SER A 338 45.33 33.63 -5.05
CA SER A 338 46.75 33.85 -4.78
C SER A 338 47.29 35.21 -5.27
N LYS A 339 46.58 35.96 -6.12
CA LYS A 339 47.11 37.22 -6.70
C LYS A 339 46.76 38.50 -5.93
N ASN A 340 45.91 38.43 -4.91
CA ASN A 340 45.44 39.62 -4.17
C ASN A 340 46.05 39.80 -2.78
N TRP A 341 47.02 38.99 -2.37
CA TRP A 341 47.77 39.21 -1.13
C TRP A 341 48.95 40.15 -1.37
N LYS A 342 48.65 41.43 -1.64
CA LYS A 342 49.64 42.50 -1.43
C LYS A 342 49.62 42.81 0.07
N PHE A 343 50.65 42.34 0.77
CA PHE A 343 50.97 42.74 2.13
C PHE A 343 50.99 44.27 2.22
N HIS A 344 50.26 44.81 3.19
CA HIS A 344 50.14 46.23 3.45
C HIS A 344 50.74 46.59 4.81
#